data_AF-A0A2K2BF51-F1
#
_entry.id   AF-A0A2K2BF51-F1
#
_cell.length_a   1.000
_cell.length_b   1.000
_cell.length_c   1.000
_cell.angle_alpha   90.00
_cell.angle_beta   90.00
_cell.angle_gamma   90.00
#
_symmetry.space_group_name_H-M   'P 1'
#
loop_
_entity.id
_entity.type
_entity.pdbx_description
1 polymer ?
#
loop_
_entity_poly.entity_id
_entity_poly.type
_entity_poly.pdbx_seq_one_letter_code
_entity_poly.pdbx_strand_id
1 'polypeptide(L)'
;MISWKGSFSVIIAGDEVRTGKPSPEIFLEAAKRLNVKPSSCLVIEDSLPGVTGGKAAGMEVVAVPSIPKSHLYTEADEVINSLLDLQPELWGLPPFEDWMEGTLPIEPWHIGGPVVKGFGRGSKVLGIPTANLSTKGYSALLSEHPSGVYFGWAGLSSQGLYKMVMSIGWNPYFNNTEKTIEPWLLHEFDGDFYGEELRLVVVGYIRPEANFSSLESLIAKIHEDRRIAERALDIPTYSKYRDDPYLKGSSL
;
A
#
# COMPACT_ATOMS: atom_id res chain seq x y z
N MET A 1 7.07 -3.42 -26.12
CA MET A 1 6.08 -3.49 -25.02
C MET A 1 4.78 -4.02 -25.59
N ILE A 2 4.23 -5.07 -24.99
CA ILE A 2 2.85 -5.47 -25.24
C ILE A 2 1.97 -4.34 -24.68
N SER A 3 1.02 -3.82 -25.46
CA SER A 3 0.08 -2.82 -24.94
C SER A 3 -0.79 -3.47 -23.87
N TRP A 4 -1.39 -2.68 -22.95
CA TRP A 4 -2.28 -3.24 -21.93
C TRP A 4 -3.37 -4.14 -22.54
N LYS A 5 -3.85 -3.80 -23.75
CA LYS A 5 -4.83 -4.61 -24.48
C LYS A 5 -4.33 -6.01 -24.81
N GLY A 6 -3.04 -6.16 -25.11
CA GLY A 6 -2.43 -7.45 -25.41
C GLY A 6 -2.27 -8.37 -24.20
N SER A 7 -2.47 -7.85 -22.98
CA SER A 7 -2.49 -8.65 -21.75
C SER A 7 -3.84 -9.35 -21.52
N PHE A 8 -4.89 -9.00 -22.27
CA PHE A 8 -6.24 -9.53 -22.08
C PHE A 8 -6.70 -10.37 -23.28
N SER A 9 -7.22 -11.58 -23.00
CA SER A 9 -7.81 -12.43 -24.04
C SER A 9 -9.17 -11.91 -24.53
N VAL A 10 -9.90 -11.22 -23.65
CA VAL A 10 -11.22 -10.63 -23.91
C VAL A 10 -11.23 -9.24 -23.31
N ILE A 11 -11.74 -8.27 -24.06
CA ILE A 11 -12.04 -6.92 -23.58
C ILE A 11 -13.50 -6.66 -23.92
N ILE A 12 -14.25 -6.15 -22.95
CA ILE A 12 -15.63 -5.69 -23.12
C ILE A 12 -15.80 -4.35 -22.42
N ALA A 13 -16.47 -3.41 -23.06
CA ALA A 13 -16.78 -2.09 -22.53
C ALA A 13 -18.29 -1.93 -22.25
N GLY A 14 -18.65 -0.87 -21.51
CA GLY A 14 -20.02 -0.62 -21.08
C GLY A 14 -21.00 -0.31 -22.22
N ASP A 15 -20.51 0.11 -23.38
CA ASP A 15 -21.29 0.35 -24.61
C ASP A 15 -21.59 -0.94 -25.39
N GLU A 16 -20.98 -2.06 -25.01
CA GLU A 16 -21.24 -3.38 -25.59
C GLU A 16 -22.34 -4.17 -24.84
N VAL A 17 -22.94 -3.58 -23.80
CA VAL A 17 -24.04 -4.16 -23.02
C VAL A 17 -25.26 -3.24 -23.04
N ARG A 18 -26.45 -3.83 -22.88
CA ARG A 18 -27.72 -3.07 -22.87
C ARG A 18 -27.95 -2.35 -21.55
N THR A 19 -27.56 -2.98 -20.44
CA THR A 19 -27.80 -2.47 -19.09
C THR A 19 -26.49 -2.44 -18.31
N GLY A 20 -26.10 -1.25 -17.85
CA GLY A 20 -24.92 -1.08 -17.00
C GLY A 20 -25.09 -1.70 -15.61
N LYS A 21 -23.98 -1.76 -14.86
CA LYS A 21 -23.93 -2.11 -13.44
C LYS A 21 -25.01 -1.33 -12.66
N PRO A 22 -25.80 -1.94 -11.76
CA PRO A 22 -25.57 -3.24 -11.12
C PRO A 22 -26.13 -4.46 -11.88
N SER A 23 -26.53 -4.31 -13.14
CA SER A 23 -26.86 -5.49 -13.97
C SER A 23 -25.65 -6.43 -14.07
N PRO A 24 -25.83 -7.76 -14.02
CA PRO A 24 -24.75 -8.73 -14.18
C PRO A 24 -24.28 -8.88 -15.65
N GLU A 25 -24.94 -8.19 -16.60
CA GLU A 25 -24.80 -8.40 -18.04
C GLU A 25 -23.33 -8.35 -18.53
N ILE A 26 -22.55 -7.35 -18.10
CA ILE A 26 -21.15 -7.21 -18.52
C ILE A 26 -20.26 -8.34 -18.01
N PHE A 27 -20.52 -8.82 -16.79
CA PHE A 27 -19.79 -9.93 -16.18
C PHE A 27 -20.13 -11.26 -16.86
N LEU A 28 -21.42 -11.52 -17.09
CA LEU A 28 -21.89 -12.72 -17.79
C LEU A 28 -21.38 -12.78 -19.24
N GLU A 29 -21.39 -11.65 -19.95
CA GLU A 29 -20.85 -11.58 -21.32
C GLU A 29 -19.32 -11.77 -21.32
N ALA A 30 -18.58 -11.23 -20.34
CA ALA A 30 -17.15 -11.50 -20.20
C ALA A 30 -16.86 -13.00 -19.99
N ALA A 31 -17.56 -13.66 -19.06
CA ALA A 31 -17.40 -15.11 -18.82
C ALA A 31 -17.74 -15.95 -20.06
N LYS A 32 -18.81 -15.57 -20.78
CA LYS A 32 -19.21 -16.22 -22.03
C LYS A 32 -18.14 -16.07 -23.13
N ARG A 33 -17.59 -14.87 -23.33
CA ARG A 33 -16.50 -14.63 -24.32
C ARG A 33 -15.22 -15.36 -23.94
N LEU A 34 -14.94 -15.51 -22.65
CA LEU A 34 -13.82 -16.32 -22.13
C LEU A 34 -14.10 -17.83 -22.17
N ASN A 35 -15.34 -18.25 -22.47
CA ASN A 35 -15.79 -19.64 -22.43
C ASN A 35 -15.55 -20.33 -21.07
N VAL A 36 -15.83 -19.61 -19.98
CA VAL A 36 -15.72 -20.10 -18.60
C VAL A 36 -17.06 -19.96 -17.86
N LYS A 37 -17.23 -20.71 -16.78
CA LYS A 37 -18.40 -20.57 -15.90
C LYS A 37 -18.24 -19.31 -15.04
N PRO A 38 -19.31 -18.56 -14.75
CA PRO A 38 -19.23 -17.42 -13.84
C PRO A 38 -18.67 -17.77 -12.46
N SER A 39 -19.02 -18.95 -11.93
CA SER A 39 -18.49 -19.47 -10.66
C SER A 39 -16.99 -19.81 -10.68
N SER A 40 -16.31 -19.62 -11.80
CA SER A 40 -14.87 -19.79 -11.95
C SER A 40 -14.17 -18.44 -12.24
N CYS A 41 -14.89 -17.34 -12.06
CA CYS A 41 -14.38 -15.98 -12.26
C CYS A 41 -14.21 -15.28 -10.91
N LEU A 42 -13.09 -14.59 -10.76
CA LEU A 42 -12.86 -13.58 -9.74
C LEU A 42 -13.06 -12.20 -10.37
N VAL A 43 -13.88 -11.37 -9.72
CA VAL A 43 -14.14 -9.98 -10.11
C VAL A 43 -13.40 -9.06 -9.13
N ILE A 44 -12.66 -8.10 -9.67
CA ILE A 44 -12.01 -7.05 -8.90
C ILE A 44 -12.71 -5.73 -9.23
N GLU A 45 -13.38 -5.11 -8.25
CA GLU A 45 -14.22 -3.92 -8.47
C GLU A 45 -14.01 -2.83 -7.42
N ASP A 46 -14.11 -1.57 -7.83
CA ASP A 46 -13.87 -0.39 -6.99
C ASP A 46 -15.17 0.32 -6.56
N SER A 47 -16.32 -0.13 -7.09
CA SER A 47 -17.61 0.55 -6.92
C SER A 47 -18.72 -0.41 -6.49
N LEU A 48 -19.66 0.08 -5.68
CA LEU A 48 -20.78 -0.70 -5.19
C LEU A 48 -21.64 -1.30 -6.32
N PRO A 49 -22.02 -0.56 -7.40
CA PRO A 49 -22.73 -1.15 -8.52
C PRO A 49 -21.96 -2.30 -9.19
N GLY A 50 -20.63 -2.19 -9.28
CA GLY A 50 -19.77 -3.24 -9.82
C GLY A 50 -19.79 -4.49 -8.96
N VAL A 51 -19.64 -4.34 -7.64
CA VAL A 51 -19.69 -5.46 -6.70
C VAL A 51 -21.04 -6.17 -6.77
N THR A 52 -22.15 -5.44 -6.69
CA THR A 52 -23.50 -6.03 -6.79
C THR A 52 -23.70 -6.74 -8.13
N GLY A 53 -23.20 -6.19 -9.24
CA GLY A 53 -23.29 -6.84 -10.55
C GLY A 53 -22.47 -8.13 -10.65
N GLY A 54 -21.25 -8.15 -10.09
CA GLY A 54 -20.41 -9.35 -10.03
C GLY A 54 -21.05 -10.46 -9.20
N LYS A 55 -21.60 -10.12 -8.02
CA LYS A 55 -22.33 -11.07 -7.17
C LYS A 55 -23.62 -11.57 -7.84
N ALA A 56 -24.37 -10.69 -8.49
CA ALA A 56 -25.56 -11.07 -9.26
C ALA A 56 -25.25 -12.01 -10.45
N ALA A 57 -24.02 -11.97 -10.97
CA ALA A 57 -23.54 -12.90 -11.98
C ALA A 57 -23.12 -14.27 -11.42
N GLY A 58 -23.12 -14.45 -10.09
CA GLY A 58 -22.68 -15.67 -9.42
C GLY A 58 -21.15 -15.84 -9.38
N MET A 59 -20.41 -14.73 -9.39
CA MET A 59 -18.95 -14.70 -9.33
C MET A 59 -18.47 -14.40 -7.90
N GLU A 60 -17.20 -14.73 -7.63
CA GLU A 60 -16.48 -14.21 -6.47
C GLU A 60 -16.04 -12.78 -6.73
N VAL A 61 -16.08 -11.92 -5.71
CA VAL A 61 -15.80 -10.49 -5.84
C VAL A 61 -14.87 -10.01 -4.72
N VAL A 62 -13.74 -9.44 -5.12
CA VAL A 62 -12.85 -8.65 -4.27
C VAL A 62 -13.11 -7.17 -4.55
N ALA A 63 -13.52 -6.43 -3.52
CA ALA A 63 -13.71 -4.99 -3.60
C ALA A 63 -12.41 -4.24 -3.27
N VAL A 64 -12.06 -3.25 -4.08
CA VAL A 64 -10.91 -2.35 -3.90
C VAL A 64 -11.39 -0.89 -3.93
N PRO A 65 -12.04 -0.40 -2.85
CA PRO A 65 -12.67 0.91 -2.86
C PRO A 65 -11.65 2.04 -3.04
N SER A 66 -11.93 3.00 -3.92
CA SER A 66 -11.04 4.17 -4.11
C SER A 66 -10.89 5.03 -2.86
N ILE A 67 -11.85 4.95 -1.92
CA ILE A 67 -11.82 5.60 -0.61
C ILE A 67 -12.21 4.55 0.43
N PRO A 68 -11.50 4.45 1.57
CA PRO A 68 -11.83 3.49 2.63
C PRO A 68 -13.26 3.68 3.14
N LYS A 69 -14.17 2.82 2.69
CA LYS A 69 -15.58 2.77 3.09
C LYS A 69 -16.05 1.31 3.18
N SER A 70 -15.28 0.49 3.89
CA SER A 70 -15.45 -0.98 3.96
C SER A 70 -16.88 -1.41 4.31
N HIS A 71 -17.57 -0.66 5.17
CA HIS A 71 -18.96 -0.94 5.58
C HIS A 71 -20.00 -0.86 4.45
N LEU A 72 -19.66 -0.28 3.28
CA LEU A 72 -20.56 -0.22 2.12
C LEU A 72 -20.49 -1.46 1.23
N TYR A 73 -19.42 -2.26 1.34
CA TYR A 73 -19.11 -3.36 0.43
C TYR A 73 -19.44 -4.73 1.05
N THR A 74 -20.56 -4.83 1.77
CA THR A 74 -20.93 -6.03 2.55
C THR A 74 -21.24 -7.26 1.68
N GLU A 75 -21.49 -7.07 0.38
CA GLU A 75 -21.77 -8.16 -0.56
C GLU A 75 -20.49 -8.76 -1.17
N ALA A 76 -19.35 -8.07 -1.07
CA ALA A 76 -18.08 -8.59 -1.57
C ALA A 76 -17.59 -9.76 -0.70
N ASP A 77 -16.88 -10.70 -1.32
CA ASP A 77 -16.29 -11.83 -0.60
C ASP A 77 -15.03 -11.38 0.18
N GLU A 78 -14.34 -10.35 -0.29
CA GLU A 78 -13.26 -9.66 0.43
C GLU A 78 -13.26 -8.17 0.10
N VAL A 79 -12.85 -7.33 1.06
CA VAL A 79 -12.62 -5.90 0.84
C VAL A 79 -11.18 -5.60 1.20
N ILE A 80 -10.40 -5.17 0.21
CA ILE A 80 -9.00 -4.77 0.37
C ILE A 80 -8.83 -3.27 0.11
N ASN A 81 -7.74 -2.68 0.61
CA ASN A 81 -7.50 -1.24 0.46
C ASN A 81 -6.73 -0.90 -0.82
N SER A 82 -6.02 -1.88 -1.38
CA SER A 82 -5.21 -1.75 -2.58
C SER A 82 -5.12 -3.06 -3.33
N LEU A 83 -4.86 -3.00 -4.64
CA LEU A 83 -4.45 -4.17 -5.42
C LEU A 83 -3.13 -4.79 -4.92
N LEU A 84 -2.29 -4.03 -4.21
CA LEU A 84 -1.09 -4.57 -3.55
C LEU A 84 -1.41 -5.56 -2.42
N ASP A 85 -2.64 -5.55 -1.93
CA ASP A 85 -3.09 -6.41 -0.84
C ASP A 85 -3.71 -7.72 -1.34
N LEU A 86 -3.94 -7.82 -2.66
CA LEU A 86 -4.52 -9.01 -3.27
C LEU A 86 -3.53 -10.17 -3.15
N GLN A 87 -3.99 -11.28 -2.60
CA GLN A 87 -3.29 -12.56 -2.58
C GLN A 87 -4.00 -13.53 -3.54
N PRO A 88 -3.56 -13.62 -4.81
CA PRO A 88 -4.27 -14.39 -5.83
C PRO A 88 -4.46 -15.87 -5.47
N GLU A 89 -3.55 -16.44 -4.70
CA GLU A 89 -3.58 -17.83 -4.24
C GLU A 89 -4.77 -18.17 -3.34
N LEU A 90 -5.32 -17.19 -2.62
CA LEU A 90 -6.55 -17.37 -1.82
C LEU A 90 -7.79 -17.60 -2.71
N TRP A 91 -7.69 -17.22 -3.98
CA TRP A 91 -8.73 -17.31 -5.00
C TRP A 91 -8.43 -18.37 -6.07
N GLY A 92 -7.46 -19.26 -5.80
CA GLY A 92 -7.06 -20.32 -6.73
C GLY A 92 -6.29 -19.85 -7.96
N LEU A 93 -5.74 -18.63 -7.94
CA LEU A 93 -4.87 -18.09 -8.97
C LEU A 93 -3.38 -18.30 -8.60
N PRO A 94 -2.44 -18.29 -9.55
CA PRO A 94 -1.01 -18.32 -9.23
C PRO A 94 -0.60 -17.09 -8.40
N PRO A 95 0.27 -17.24 -7.38
CA PRO A 95 0.77 -16.11 -6.62
C PRO A 95 1.59 -15.18 -7.52
N PHE A 96 1.72 -13.92 -7.13
CA PHE A 96 2.63 -13.01 -7.82
C PHE A 96 4.09 -13.44 -7.61
N GLU A 97 4.89 -13.37 -8.68
CA GLU A 97 6.31 -13.78 -8.67
C GLU A 97 7.28 -12.62 -8.34
N ASP A 98 6.75 -11.41 -8.18
CA ASP A 98 7.52 -10.19 -7.91
C ASP A 98 7.80 -9.94 -6.42
N TRP A 99 7.11 -10.66 -5.53
CA TRP A 99 7.41 -10.64 -4.09
C TRP A 99 8.69 -11.39 -3.80
N MET A 100 9.59 -10.75 -3.03
CA MET A 100 10.83 -11.34 -2.57
C MET A 100 11.01 -11.16 -1.07
N GLU A 101 11.28 -12.25 -0.36
CA GLU A 101 11.55 -12.25 1.09
C GLU A 101 10.49 -11.51 1.96
N GLY A 102 9.22 -11.54 1.55
CA GLY A 102 8.13 -10.85 2.25
C GLY A 102 8.04 -9.36 1.95
N THR A 103 8.64 -8.91 0.84
CA THR A 103 8.60 -7.53 0.36
C THR A 103 8.26 -7.48 -1.12
N LEU A 104 7.61 -6.40 -1.54
CA LEU A 104 7.37 -6.10 -2.95
C LEU A 104 8.26 -4.93 -3.36
N PRO A 105 9.20 -5.11 -4.31
CA PRO A 105 9.90 -3.99 -4.92
C PRO A 105 8.91 -3.04 -5.61
N ILE A 106 9.08 -1.74 -5.39
CA ILE A 106 8.29 -0.69 -6.04
C ILE A 106 9.22 0.27 -6.79
N GLU A 107 8.66 1.06 -7.69
CA GLU A 107 9.41 2.20 -8.25
C GLU A 107 9.80 3.14 -7.11
N PRO A 108 11.08 3.45 -6.92
CA PRO A 108 11.50 4.27 -5.80
C PRO A 108 10.94 5.67 -5.88
N TRP A 109 10.58 6.21 -4.73
CA TRP A 109 10.06 7.57 -4.63
C TRP A 109 10.59 8.28 -3.41
N HIS A 110 10.53 9.60 -3.48
CA HIS A 110 11.22 10.50 -2.56
C HIS A 110 10.23 11.36 -1.80
N ILE A 111 10.46 11.51 -0.51
CA ILE A 111 9.72 12.44 0.34
C ILE A 111 10.60 12.93 1.48
N GLY A 112 10.41 14.17 1.91
CA GLY A 112 11.25 14.74 2.96
C GLY A 112 10.76 16.09 3.43
N GLY A 113 11.40 16.54 4.50
CA GLY A 113 11.14 17.82 5.14
C GLY A 113 11.54 17.80 6.61
N PRO A 114 11.20 18.87 7.36
CA PRO A 114 11.51 18.95 8.77
C PRO A 114 10.67 17.93 9.57
N VAL A 115 11.31 17.24 10.52
CA VAL A 115 10.62 16.32 11.44
C VAL A 115 9.69 17.12 12.34
N VAL A 116 8.40 16.74 12.35
CA VAL A 116 7.37 17.40 13.15
C VAL A 116 6.91 16.51 14.31
N LYS A 117 6.28 17.13 15.31
CA LYS A 117 5.62 16.38 16.39
C LYS A 117 4.36 15.70 15.84
N GLY A 118 4.26 14.39 16.06
CA GLY A 118 3.03 13.63 15.77
C GLY A 118 1.95 13.83 16.83
N PHE A 119 0.92 12.98 16.78
CA PHE A 119 -0.26 13.06 17.65
C PHE A 119 -0.09 12.46 19.05
N GLY A 120 1.15 12.19 19.49
CA GLY A 120 1.44 11.75 20.85
C GLY A 120 0.89 10.36 21.21
N ARG A 121 0.70 9.45 20.25
CA ARG A 121 0.12 8.10 20.45
C ARG A 121 1.00 7.10 21.21
N GLY A 122 2.02 7.57 21.93
CA GLY A 122 2.86 6.70 22.78
C GLY A 122 3.88 5.84 22.06
N SER A 123 4.19 6.06 20.79
CA SER A 123 5.14 5.25 20.00
C SER A 123 6.50 5.08 20.69
N LYS A 124 7.02 6.13 21.34
CA LYS A 124 8.21 6.05 22.22
C LYS A 124 8.03 5.14 23.45
N VAL A 125 6.86 5.17 24.09
CA VAL A 125 6.54 4.29 25.22
C VAL A 125 6.49 2.83 24.78
N LEU A 126 6.16 2.59 23.50
CA LEU A 126 6.18 1.27 22.87
C LEU A 126 7.57 0.84 22.36
N GLY A 127 8.61 1.67 22.52
CA GLY A 127 9.95 1.40 22.01
C GLY A 127 10.10 1.57 20.49
N ILE A 128 9.16 2.27 19.85
CA ILE A 128 9.08 2.44 18.39
C ILE A 128 9.04 3.95 18.08
N PRO A 129 10.17 4.68 18.18
CA PRO A 129 10.18 6.13 17.96
C PRO A 129 9.96 6.46 16.47
N THR A 130 8.79 7.04 16.14
CA THR A 130 8.45 7.47 14.77
C THR A 130 8.67 8.98 14.58
N ALA A 131 9.33 9.34 13.49
CA ALA A 131 9.62 10.72 13.08
C ALA A 131 8.56 11.21 12.08
N ASN A 132 7.56 11.96 12.54
CA ASN A 132 6.46 12.38 11.65
C ASN A 132 6.97 13.42 10.65
N LEU A 133 6.47 13.37 9.41
CA LEU A 133 6.72 14.40 8.39
C LEU A 133 5.43 15.11 8.02
N SER A 134 5.55 16.38 7.64
CA SER A 134 4.44 17.13 7.05
C SER A 134 4.13 16.60 5.66
N THR A 135 2.85 16.35 5.37
CA THR A 135 2.38 15.91 4.05
C THR A 135 1.98 17.07 3.15
N LYS A 136 2.12 18.31 3.62
CA LYS A 136 1.84 19.52 2.84
C LYS A 136 2.74 19.56 1.60
N GLY A 137 2.12 19.57 0.42
CA GLY A 137 2.82 19.57 -0.87
C GLY A 137 3.04 18.17 -1.48
N TYR A 138 2.76 17.10 -0.73
CA TYR A 138 2.92 15.71 -1.19
C TYR A 138 1.58 14.98 -1.39
N SER A 139 0.45 15.69 -1.38
CA SER A 139 -0.88 15.06 -1.46
C SER A 139 -1.08 14.22 -2.74
N ALA A 140 -0.63 14.73 -3.89
CA ALA A 140 -0.67 13.99 -5.16
C ALA A 140 0.17 12.71 -5.09
N LEU A 141 1.43 12.83 -4.65
CA LEU A 141 2.34 11.68 -4.47
C LEU A 141 1.75 10.62 -3.53
N LEU A 142 1.24 11.05 -2.37
CA LEU A 142 0.65 10.14 -1.38
C LEU A 142 -0.68 9.54 -1.85
N SER A 143 -1.39 10.17 -2.78
CA SER A 143 -2.62 9.60 -3.35
C SER A 143 -2.33 8.38 -4.24
N GLU A 144 -1.14 8.32 -4.86
CA GLU A 144 -0.70 7.21 -5.70
C GLU A 144 -0.23 6.00 -4.89
N HIS A 145 0.14 6.19 -3.63
CA HIS A 145 0.71 5.14 -2.77
C HIS A 145 -0.32 4.66 -1.75
N PRO A 146 -0.78 3.40 -1.78
CA PRO A 146 -1.79 2.91 -0.84
C PRO A 146 -1.30 2.98 0.61
N SER A 147 -2.24 3.04 1.55
CA SER A 147 -1.90 2.96 2.97
C SER A 147 -1.32 1.58 3.31
N GLY A 148 -0.36 1.54 4.22
CA GLY A 148 0.34 0.32 4.60
C GLY A 148 1.75 0.59 5.11
N VAL A 149 2.54 -0.46 5.17
CA VAL A 149 3.91 -0.43 5.68
C VAL A 149 4.89 -0.56 4.53
N TYR A 150 5.82 0.39 4.48
CA TYR A 150 6.87 0.54 3.48
C TYR A 150 8.24 0.51 4.16
N PHE A 151 9.29 0.43 3.36
CA PHE A 151 10.66 0.49 3.86
C PHE A 151 11.59 1.17 2.85
N GLY A 152 12.77 1.55 3.34
CA GLY A 152 13.77 2.22 2.54
C GLY A 152 14.89 2.84 3.34
N TRP A 153 15.40 3.94 2.81
CA TRP A 153 16.54 4.66 3.35
C TRP A 153 16.12 6.04 3.84
N ALA A 154 16.74 6.48 4.93
CA ALA A 154 16.51 7.77 5.57
C ALA A 154 17.83 8.52 5.74
N GLY A 155 17.90 9.73 5.22
CA GLY A 155 19.00 10.67 5.43
C GLY A 155 18.60 11.78 6.39
N LEU A 156 19.28 11.85 7.53
CA LEU A 156 19.22 12.97 8.47
C LEU A 156 20.41 13.89 8.22
N SER A 157 20.13 15.18 8.00
CA SER A 157 21.13 16.14 7.54
C SER A 157 22.32 16.31 8.49
N SER A 158 22.15 16.10 9.80
CA SER A 158 23.22 16.23 10.80
C SER A 158 23.74 14.89 11.35
N GLN A 159 23.03 13.78 11.11
CA GLN A 159 23.30 12.50 11.78
C GLN A 159 23.70 11.37 10.83
N GLY A 160 23.36 11.47 9.54
CA GLY A 160 23.78 10.54 8.51
C GLY A 160 22.65 9.69 7.97
N LEU A 161 22.97 8.45 7.58
CA LEU A 161 22.10 7.58 6.81
C LEU A 161 21.66 6.35 7.60
N TYR A 162 20.38 6.02 7.51
CA TYR A 162 19.75 4.93 8.25
C TYR A 162 18.82 4.10 7.37
N LYS A 163 18.65 2.83 7.71
CA LYS A 163 17.52 2.02 7.25
C LYS A 163 16.25 2.52 7.95
N MET A 164 15.10 2.42 7.29
CA MET A 164 13.82 2.81 7.88
C MET A 164 12.69 1.85 7.49
N VAL A 165 11.71 1.76 8.38
CA VAL A 165 10.35 1.29 8.08
C VAL A 165 9.42 2.49 8.18
N MET A 166 8.40 2.58 7.35
CA MET A 166 7.48 3.71 7.34
C MET A 166 6.04 3.24 7.25
N SER A 167 5.19 3.75 8.13
CA SER A 167 3.74 3.63 8.00
C SER A 167 3.20 4.79 7.16
N ILE A 168 2.34 4.47 6.19
CA ILE A 168 1.45 5.43 5.53
C ILE A 168 0.03 5.09 5.96
N GLY A 169 -0.67 6.02 6.58
CA GLY A 169 -2.03 5.81 7.09
C GLY A 169 -2.93 7.02 6.84
N TRP A 170 -4.20 6.92 7.21
CA TRP A 170 -5.15 8.03 7.13
C TRP A 170 -5.22 8.84 8.42
N ASN A 171 -5.38 10.15 8.31
CA ASN A 171 -5.53 11.03 9.46
C ASN A 171 -7.00 11.13 9.93
N PRO A 172 -7.38 10.53 11.08
CA PRO A 172 -8.75 10.58 11.56
C PRO A 172 -9.21 11.98 11.99
N TYR A 173 -8.29 12.89 12.31
CA TYR A 173 -8.62 14.28 12.69
C TYR A 173 -8.99 15.16 11.49
N PHE A 174 -8.68 14.71 10.27
CA PHE A 174 -9.01 15.39 9.03
C PHE A 174 -10.00 14.55 8.22
N ASN A 175 -10.99 13.94 8.88
CA ASN A 175 -12.02 13.09 8.26
C ASN A 175 -11.47 12.02 7.31
N ASN A 176 -10.24 11.53 7.55
CA ASN A 176 -9.52 10.61 6.67
C ASN A 176 -9.41 11.13 5.21
N THR A 177 -9.24 12.44 5.01
CA THR A 177 -8.98 13.03 3.68
C THR A 177 -7.49 13.21 3.38
N GLU A 178 -6.65 13.20 4.41
CA GLU A 178 -5.21 13.35 4.28
C GLU A 178 -4.49 12.13 4.85
N LYS A 179 -3.44 11.68 4.15
CA LYS A 179 -2.55 10.64 4.66
C LYS A 179 -1.52 11.23 5.62
N THR A 180 -1.06 10.40 6.56
CA THR A 180 0.09 10.63 7.42
C THR A 180 1.23 9.71 7.02
N ILE A 181 2.46 10.14 7.32
CA ILE A 181 3.65 9.32 7.14
C ILE A 181 4.47 9.30 8.43
N GLU A 182 4.83 8.10 8.86
CA GLU A 182 5.47 7.85 10.15
C GLU A 182 6.65 6.89 9.96
N PRO A 183 7.81 7.38 9.49
CA PRO A 183 9.05 6.59 9.46
C PRO A 183 9.59 6.32 10.87
N TRP A 184 9.98 5.08 11.11
CA TRP A 184 10.85 4.64 12.17
C TRP A 184 12.24 4.38 11.59
N LEU A 185 13.20 5.24 11.95
CA LEU A 185 14.61 5.02 11.63
C LEU A 185 15.13 3.90 12.53
N LEU A 186 15.75 2.89 11.93
CA LEU A 186 16.19 1.67 12.60
C LEU A 186 17.53 1.90 13.32
N HIS A 187 17.53 2.85 14.24
CA HIS A 187 18.67 3.30 15.01
C HIS A 187 18.21 3.82 16.39
N GLU A 188 19.07 3.68 17.39
CA GLU A 188 18.84 4.22 18.73
C GLU A 188 19.49 5.60 18.81
N PHE A 189 18.67 6.63 19.07
CA PHE A 189 19.12 8.00 19.19
C PHE A 189 19.14 8.43 20.66
N ASP A 190 20.15 9.21 21.05
CA ASP A 190 20.27 9.76 22.41
C ASP A 190 19.22 10.85 22.71
N GLY A 191 18.55 11.38 21.68
CA GLY A 191 17.58 12.46 21.83
C GLY A 191 16.68 12.66 20.62
N ASP A 192 15.74 13.61 20.76
CA ASP A 192 14.84 14.01 19.69
C ASP A 192 15.52 14.90 18.66
N PHE A 193 15.10 14.77 17.42
CA PHE A 193 15.59 15.55 16.27
C PHE A 193 14.45 16.31 15.56
N TYR A 194 13.51 16.87 16.33
CA TYR A 194 12.46 17.72 15.78
C TYR A 194 13.05 18.94 15.06
N GLY A 195 12.47 19.28 13.90
CA GLY A 195 12.93 20.36 13.04
C GLY A 195 14.13 20.01 12.18
N GLU A 196 14.78 18.87 12.41
CA GLU A 196 15.85 18.39 11.53
C GLU A 196 15.27 17.97 10.18
N GLU A 197 16.00 18.26 9.11
CA GLU A 197 15.62 17.90 7.74
C GLU A 197 15.90 16.42 7.50
N LEU A 198 14.82 15.65 7.35
CA LEU A 198 14.78 14.22 7.07
C LEU A 198 14.37 13.98 5.62
N ARG A 199 15.11 13.12 4.92
CA ARG A 199 14.86 12.74 3.52
C ARG A 199 14.72 11.23 3.41
N LEU A 200 13.68 10.77 2.75
CA LEU A 200 13.35 9.36 2.60
C LEU A 200 13.42 8.95 1.13
N VAL A 201 14.04 7.81 0.88
CA VAL A 201 13.93 7.06 -0.38
C VAL A 201 13.19 5.79 -0.05
N VAL A 202 11.96 5.68 -0.53
CA VAL A 202 11.10 4.51 -0.32
C VAL A 202 11.33 3.54 -1.47
N VAL A 203 11.61 2.27 -1.18
CA VAL A 203 12.08 1.30 -2.21
C VAL A 203 11.25 0.03 -2.27
N GLY A 204 10.36 -0.19 -1.30
CA GLY A 204 9.50 -1.36 -1.29
C GLY A 204 8.34 -1.27 -0.30
N TYR A 205 7.40 -2.18 -0.51
CA TYR A 205 6.21 -2.39 0.31
C TYR A 205 6.34 -3.69 1.10
N ILE A 206 5.81 -3.72 2.33
CA ILE A 206 5.81 -4.90 3.21
C ILE A 206 4.40 -5.49 3.30
N ARG A 207 3.41 -4.66 3.66
CA ARG A 207 2.04 -5.15 3.94
C ARG A 207 1.00 -4.03 4.05
N PRO A 208 -0.30 -4.36 3.96
CA PRO A 208 -1.38 -3.43 4.30
C PRO A 208 -1.42 -3.03 5.76
N GLU A 209 -2.18 -1.97 6.03
CA GLU A 209 -2.69 -1.67 7.38
C GLU A 209 -3.50 -2.87 7.90
N ALA A 210 -3.30 -3.21 9.17
CA ALA A 210 -3.98 -4.33 9.82
C ALA A 210 -4.61 -3.88 11.14
N ASN A 211 -5.76 -4.47 11.47
CA ASN A 211 -6.37 -4.32 12.78
C ASN A 211 -5.75 -5.34 13.75
N PHE A 212 -5.44 -4.90 14.97
CA PHE A 212 -4.81 -5.73 15.99
C PHE A 212 -5.75 -5.87 17.19
N SER A 213 -5.92 -7.10 17.67
CA SER A 213 -6.77 -7.41 18.82
C SER A 213 -6.13 -7.00 20.16
N SER A 214 -4.81 -6.78 20.19
CA SER A 214 -4.07 -6.35 21.38
C SER A 214 -2.87 -5.47 21.02
N LEU A 215 -2.44 -4.64 21.97
CA LEU A 215 -1.22 -3.85 21.86
C LEU A 215 0.03 -4.73 21.64
N GLU A 216 0.09 -5.89 22.30
CA GLU A 216 1.19 -6.85 22.13
C GLU A 216 1.27 -7.36 20.69
N SER A 217 0.14 -7.73 20.08
CA SER A 217 0.11 -8.20 18.69
C SER A 217 0.53 -7.10 17.70
N LEU A 218 0.18 -5.83 17.99
CA LEU A 218 0.64 -4.67 17.22
C LEU A 218 2.16 -4.51 17.33
N ILE A 219 2.71 -4.50 18.55
CA ILE A 219 4.15 -4.37 18.78
C ILE A 219 4.92 -5.50 18.10
N ALA A 220 4.48 -6.74 18.29
CA ALA A 220 5.09 -7.92 17.69
C ALA A 220 5.15 -7.80 16.16
N LYS A 221 4.06 -7.31 15.55
CA LYS A 221 4.01 -7.09 14.10
C LYS A 221 4.95 -5.99 13.64
N ILE A 222 5.02 -4.87 14.35
CA ILE A 222 5.96 -3.78 14.02
C ILE A 222 7.42 -4.25 14.10
N HIS A 223 7.78 -5.08 15.09
CA HIS A 223 9.11 -5.67 15.17
C HIS A 223 9.37 -6.74 14.09
N GLU A 224 8.34 -7.41 13.60
CA GLU A 224 8.45 -8.26 12.41
C GLU A 224 8.75 -7.42 11.16
N ASP A 225 8.00 -6.33 10.95
CA ASP A 225 8.21 -5.40 9.82
C ASP A 225 9.63 -4.83 9.83
N ARG A 226 10.14 -4.46 11.02
CA ARG A 226 11.56 -4.07 11.20
C ARG A 226 12.52 -5.15 10.71
N ARG A 227 12.36 -6.40 11.16
CA ARG A 227 13.26 -7.50 10.78
C ARG A 227 13.18 -7.83 9.28
N ILE A 228 12.02 -7.64 8.66
CA ILE A 228 11.84 -7.78 7.21
C ILE A 228 12.65 -6.68 6.50
N ALA A 229 12.44 -5.42 6.85
CA ALA A 229 13.15 -4.29 6.25
C ALA A 229 14.67 -4.35 6.44
N GLU A 230 15.14 -4.72 7.65
CA GLU A 230 16.58 -4.87 7.92
C GLU A 230 17.24 -5.84 6.96
N ARG A 231 16.63 -7.02 6.76
CA ARG A 231 17.15 -8.04 5.83
C ARG A 231 17.00 -7.61 4.37
N ALA A 232 15.83 -7.11 3.99
CA ALA A 232 15.55 -6.70 2.61
C ALA A 232 16.52 -5.61 2.15
N LEU A 233 16.83 -4.62 2.98
CA LEU A 233 17.73 -3.52 2.61
C LEU A 233 19.21 -3.94 2.42
N ASP A 234 19.58 -5.19 2.69
CA ASP A 234 20.90 -5.74 2.33
C ASP A 234 20.91 -6.41 0.95
N ILE A 235 19.74 -6.70 0.37
CA ILE A 235 19.61 -7.30 -0.97
C ILE A 235 19.98 -6.26 -2.04
N PRO A 236 20.78 -6.62 -3.08
CA PRO A 236 21.23 -5.68 -4.13
C PRO A 236 20.13 -4.84 -4.79
N THR A 237 18.93 -5.42 -4.97
CA THR A 237 17.75 -4.72 -5.51
C THR A 237 17.43 -3.45 -4.73
N TYR A 238 17.57 -3.47 -3.40
CA TYR A 238 17.23 -2.38 -2.49
C TYR A 238 18.45 -1.60 -1.99
N SER A 239 19.58 -2.29 -1.77
CA SER A 239 20.78 -1.68 -1.19
C SER A 239 21.46 -0.67 -2.11
N LYS A 240 21.27 -0.79 -3.43
CA LYS A 240 21.75 0.20 -4.41
C LYS A 240 21.22 1.62 -4.16
N TYR A 241 20.06 1.77 -3.52
CA TYR A 241 19.45 3.07 -3.21
C TYR A 241 20.02 3.73 -1.96
N ARG A 242 20.91 3.05 -1.23
CA ARG A 242 21.64 3.63 -0.09
C ARG A 242 22.42 4.88 -0.48
N ASP A 243 22.92 4.92 -1.72
CA ASP A 243 23.73 6.01 -2.25
C ASP A 243 22.94 7.05 -3.04
N ASP A 244 21.60 6.99 -3.03
CA ASP A 244 20.74 7.96 -3.70
C ASP A 244 21.10 9.41 -3.28
N PRO A 245 21.39 10.32 -4.24
CA PRO A 245 21.78 11.69 -3.94
C PRO A 245 20.77 12.48 -3.11
N TYR A 246 19.48 12.14 -3.20
CA TYR A 246 18.42 12.79 -2.43
C TYR A 246 18.70 12.67 -0.92
N LEU A 247 19.18 11.51 -0.46
CA LEU A 247 19.46 11.27 0.97
C LEU A 247 20.54 12.19 1.52
N LYS A 248 21.44 12.70 0.67
CA LYS A 248 22.56 13.57 1.02
C LYS A 248 22.25 15.06 0.87
N GLY A 249 21.01 15.42 0.49
CA GLY A 249 20.59 16.81 0.30
C GLY A 249 21.10 17.44 -1.00
N SER A 250 21.52 16.64 -1.97
CA SER A 250 21.69 17.13 -3.34
C SER A 250 20.30 17.34 -3.94
N SER A 251 20.07 18.49 -4.58
CA SER A 251 18.85 18.71 -5.37
C SER A 251 18.76 17.65 -6.47
N LEU A 252 17.59 17.03 -6.61
CA LEU A 252 17.23 16.17 -7.75
C LEU A 252 17.38 16.93 -9.08
#